data_AF-A0A1Y5I2M5-F1
#
_entry.id   AF-A0A1Y5I2M5-F1
#
_cell.length_a   1.000
_cell.length_b   1.000
_cell.length_c   1.000
_cell.angle_alpha   90.00
_cell.angle_beta   90.00
_cell.angle_gamma   90.00
#
_symmetry.space_group_name_H-M   'P 1'
#
loop_
_entity.id
_entity.type
_entity.pdbx_description
1 polymer ?
#
loop_
_entity_poly.entity_id
_entity_poly.type
_entity_poly.pdbx_seq_one_letter_code
_entity_poly.pdbx_strand_id
1 'polypeptide(L)'
;MAPSAAAVPAPKAAAPEKKATAEVDDDTFIAERKKITEYFYDDKDAAEAVKSISSWSPRQVVGFVEYFLTTSFERRDMDWDAAYGLLRALAASDGPMSGAQLIEGCAPLFNNIEDILCDLPKAGDHIAACIAGPVLDGTCSLVDLAAALRKATPDGEEPGYALAEGFALTLFSQVLSHAQRIAGDEEKMPALYKASGVALNDLRGDADKEDDTVVPKIIEKLAL
;
A
#
# COMPACT_ATOMS: atom_id res chain seq x y z
N MET A 1 -71.97 21.54 -10.76
CA MET A 1 -71.15 20.32 -10.72
C MET A 1 -70.08 20.46 -11.79
N ALA A 2 -68.88 20.86 -11.40
CA ALA A 2 -67.74 21.04 -12.29
C ALA A 2 -66.94 19.73 -12.39
N PRO A 3 -66.40 19.35 -13.55
CA PRO A 3 -65.57 18.15 -13.68
C PRO A 3 -64.14 18.41 -13.18
N SER A 4 -63.62 17.42 -12.45
CA SER A 4 -62.28 17.36 -11.86
C SER A 4 -61.20 17.28 -12.94
N ALA A 5 -60.17 18.13 -12.84
CA ALA A 5 -59.03 18.13 -13.73
C ALA A 5 -58.04 17.00 -13.35
N ALA A 6 -57.71 16.15 -14.32
CA ALA A 6 -56.72 15.10 -14.20
C ALA A 6 -55.29 15.70 -14.11
N ALA A 7 -54.52 15.26 -13.11
CA ALA A 7 -53.12 15.62 -12.95
C ALA A 7 -52.24 14.88 -13.97
N VAL A 8 -51.43 15.64 -14.71
CA VAL A 8 -50.32 15.13 -15.52
C VAL A 8 -49.15 14.68 -14.63
N PRO A 9 -48.53 13.50 -14.87
CA PRO A 9 -47.36 13.10 -14.11
C PRO A 9 -46.10 13.80 -14.65
N ALA A 10 -45.31 14.36 -13.74
CA ALA A 10 -44.03 14.99 -14.02
C ALA A 10 -42.96 13.97 -14.50
N PRO A 11 -42.03 14.36 -15.38
CA PRO A 11 -40.99 13.47 -15.88
C PRO A 11 -39.99 13.13 -14.78
N LYS A 12 -39.73 11.82 -14.62
CA LYS A 12 -38.77 11.25 -13.68
C LYS A 12 -37.36 11.66 -14.11
N ALA A 13 -36.67 12.43 -13.26
CA ALA A 13 -35.28 12.80 -13.47
C ALA A 13 -34.41 11.53 -13.53
N ALA A 14 -33.69 11.35 -14.65
CA ALA A 14 -32.70 10.30 -14.81
C ALA A 14 -31.48 10.62 -13.91
N ALA A 15 -31.11 9.66 -13.07
CA ALA A 15 -29.85 9.69 -12.34
C ALA A 15 -28.68 9.57 -13.34
N PRO A 16 -27.52 10.19 -13.08
CA PRO A 16 -26.37 10.08 -13.97
C PRO A 16 -25.81 8.65 -13.91
N GLU A 17 -25.81 7.97 -15.05
CA GLU A 17 -25.14 6.68 -15.24
C GLU A 17 -23.64 6.86 -15.01
N LYS A 18 -23.09 6.16 -14.01
CA LYS A 18 -21.64 5.96 -13.89
C LYS A 18 -21.20 5.22 -15.15
N LYS A 19 -20.34 5.86 -15.94
CA LYS A 19 -19.68 5.26 -17.10
C LYS A 19 -18.81 4.11 -16.58
N ALA A 20 -19.29 2.88 -16.71
CA ALA A 20 -18.51 1.69 -16.43
C ALA A 20 -17.34 1.67 -17.43
N THR A 21 -16.12 1.92 -16.95
CA THR A 21 -14.92 1.52 -17.67
C THR A 21 -15.01 0.01 -17.89
N ALA A 22 -14.97 -0.43 -19.14
CA ALA A 22 -14.94 -1.84 -19.46
C ALA A 22 -13.65 -2.42 -18.86
N GLU A 23 -13.81 -3.29 -17.86
CA GLU A 23 -12.69 -4.01 -17.25
C GLU A 23 -12.01 -4.84 -18.33
N VAL A 24 -10.69 -4.70 -18.45
CA VAL A 24 -9.88 -5.54 -19.34
C VAL A 24 -10.08 -6.99 -18.90
N ASP A 25 -10.22 -7.94 -19.82
CA ASP A 25 -10.36 -9.35 -19.43
C ASP A 25 -9.07 -9.87 -18.76
N ASP A 26 -9.20 -10.94 -17.96
CA ASP A 26 -8.09 -11.43 -17.13
C ASP A 26 -6.85 -11.84 -17.95
N ASP A 27 -7.03 -12.45 -19.12
CA ASP A 27 -5.91 -12.88 -19.97
C ASP A 27 -5.15 -11.67 -20.53
N THR A 28 -5.89 -10.66 -21.00
CA THR A 28 -5.30 -9.40 -21.46
C THR A 28 -4.58 -8.68 -20.32
N PHE A 29 -5.19 -8.60 -19.14
CA PHE A 29 -4.55 -7.98 -17.96
C PHE A 29 -3.26 -8.70 -17.56
N ILE A 30 -3.25 -10.05 -17.54
CA ILE A 30 -2.05 -10.84 -17.22
C ILE A 30 -0.93 -10.55 -18.23
N ALA A 31 -1.26 -10.46 -19.52
CA ALA A 31 -0.27 -10.15 -20.56
C ALA A 31 0.25 -8.71 -20.43
N GLU A 32 -0.63 -7.73 -20.20
CA GLU A 32 -0.26 -6.32 -20.08
C GLU A 32 0.56 -6.03 -18.82
N ARG A 33 0.17 -6.56 -17.65
CA ARG A 33 0.93 -6.36 -16.40
C ARG A 33 2.36 -6.87 -16.51
N LYS A 34 2.55 -8.02 -17.17
CA LYS A 34 3.88 -8.57 -17.42
C LYS A 34 4.67 -7.67 -18.36
N LYS A 35 4.06 -7.25 -19.47
CA LYS A 35 4.71 -6.38 -20.45
C LYS A 35 5.14 -5.04 -19.84
N ILE A 36 4.26 -4.38 -19.09
CA ILE A 36 4.54 -3.10 -18.42
C ILE A 36 5.65 -3.28 -17.38
N THR A 37 5.61 -4.37 -16.61
CA THR A 37 6.64 -4.70 -15.62
C THR A 37 8.03 -4.85 -16.26
N GLU A 38 8.15 -5.62 -17.36
CA GLU A 38 9.44 -5.76 -18.06
C GLU A 38 9.92 -4.44 -18.68
N TYR A 39 9.04 -3.66 -19.32
CA TYR A 39 9.42 -2.34 -19.84
C TYR A 39 9.86 -1.39 -18.73
N PHE A 40 9.22 -1.42 -17.57
CA PHE A 40 9.64 -0.64 -16.44
C PHE A 40 11.02 -1.07 -15.92
N TYR A 41 11.32 -2.37 -15.88
CA TYR A 41 12.64 -2.84 -15.47
C TYR A 41 13.77 -2.35 -16.39
N ASP A 42 13.50 -2.26 -17.69
CA ASP A 42 14.48 -1.79 -18.68
C ASP A 42 14.64 -0.25 -18.65
N ASP A 43 13.52 0.48 -18.77
CA ASP A 43 13.53 1.93 -19.02
C ASP A 43 13.38 2.77 -17.74
N LYS A 44 12.85 2.18 -16.66
CA LYS A 44 12.57 2.84 -15.37
C LYS A 44 11.61 4.03 -15.50
N ASP A 45 10.79 4.04 -16.55
CA ASP A 45 9.86 5.11 -16.86
C ASP A 45 8.54 4.92 -16.07
N ALA A 46 8.50 5.53 -14.88
CA ALA A 46 7.30 5.53 -14.05
C ALA A 46 6.12 6.25 -14.70
N ALA A 47 6.36 7.28 -15.52
CA ALA A 47 5.29 8.07 -16.12
C ALA A 47 4.55 7.26 -17.21
N GLU A 48 5.28 6.55 -18.06
CA GLU A 48 4.66 5.70 -19.08
C GLU A 48 3.96 4.47 -18.45
N ALA A 49 4.53 3.91 -17.37
CA ALA A 49 3.89 2.85 -16.60
C ALA A 49 2.57 3.33 -15.99
N VAL A 50 2.56 4.45 -15.27
CA VAL A 50 1.35 5.04 -14.66
C VAL A 50 0.28 5.30 -15.74
N LYS A 51 0.66 5.90 -16.86
CA LYS A 51 -0.25 6.17 -17.99
C LYS A 51 -0.87 4.89 -18.54
N SER A 52 -0.09 3.82 -18.68
CA SER A 52 -0.58 2.52 -19.16
C SER A 52 -1.54 1.87 -18.17
N ILE A 53 -1.26 2.00 -16.88
CA ILE A 53 -2.05 1.44 -15.77
C ILE A 53 -3.34 2.24 -15.52
N SER A 54 -3.37 3.52 -15.89
CA SER A 54 -4.49 4.44 -15.57
C SER A 54 -5.85 4.07 -16.15
N SER A 55 -5.90 3.18 -17.16
CA SER A 55 -7.16 2.66 -17.71
C SER A 55 -7.70 1.42 -17.01
N TRP A 56 -6.94 0.80 -16.10
CA TRP A 56 -7.33 -0.45 -15.45
C TRP A 56 -8.35 -0.27 -14.33
N SER A 57 -9.04 -1.37 -13.99
CA SER A 57 -9.95 -1.38 -12.83
C SER A 57 -9.16 -1.29 -11.52
N PRO A 58 -9.77 -0.78 -10.43
CA PRO A 58 -9.15 -0.75 -9.10
C PRO A 58 -8.53 -2.09 -8.66
N ARG A 59 -9.21 -3.20 -8.97
CA ARG A 59 -8.74 -4.57 -8.67
C ARG A 59 -7.50 -4.94 -9.48
N GLN A 60 -7.46 -4.55 -10.75
CA GLN A 60 -6.31 -4.78 -11.63
C GLN A 60 -5.09 -3.97 -11.20
N VAL A 61 -5.26 -2.73 -10.75
CA VAL A 61 -4.14 -1.94 -10.22
C VAL A 61 -3.56 -2.56 -8.94
N VAL A 62 -4.41 -3.07 -8.04
CA VAL A 62 -3.96 -3.84 -6.86
C VAL A 62 -3.19 -5.10 -7.30
N GLY A 63 -3.75 -5.87 -8.23
CA GLY A 63 -3.11 -7.09 -8.76
C GLY A 63 -1.84 -6.83 -9.55
N PHE A 64 -1.62 -5.61 -10.04
CA PHE A 64 -0.35 -5.18 -10.62
C PHE A 64 0.69 -4.96 -9.54
N VAL A 65 0.36 -4.24 -8.45
CA VAL A 65 1.30 -4.02 -7.34
C VAL A 65 1.76 -5.33 -6.73
N GLU A 66 0.83 -6.26 -6.49
CA GLU A 66 1.14 -7.61 -6.01
C GLU A 66 2.14 -8.31 -6.93
N TYR A 67 1.84 -8.35 -8.24
CA TYR A 67 2.70 -8.99 -9.22
C TYR A 67 4.06 -8.30 -9.35
N PHE A 68 4.06 -6.96 -9.39
CA PHE A 68 5.25 -6.15 -9.56
C PHE A 68 6.21 -6.36 -8.39
N LEU A 69 5.72 -6.27 -7.15
CA LEU A 69 6.55 -6.44 -5.97
C LEU A 69 7.07 -7.88 -5.84
N THR A 70 6.22 -8.89 -5.99
CA THR A 70 6.62 -10.30 -5.88
C THR A 70 7.70 -10.64 -6.90
N THR A 71 7.53 -10.23 -8.15
CA THR A 71 8.56 -10.46 -9.19
C THR A 71 9.80 -9.58 -9.00
N SER A 72 9.67 -8.36 -8.48
CA SER A 72 10.83 -7.49 -8.19
C SER A 72 11.75 -8.11 -7.14
N PHE A 73 11.21 -8.80 -6.13
CA PHE A 73 12.00 -9.48 -5.10
C PHE A 73 12.82 -10.66 -5.62
N GLU A 74 12.38 -11.30 -6.70
CA GLU A 74 13.09 -12.39 -7.35
C GLU A 74 14.22 -11.90 -8.28
N ARG A 75 14.27 -10.60 -8.60
CA ARG A 75 15.27 -10.03 -9.51
C ARG A 75 16.55 -9.66 -8.79
N ARG A 76 17.68 -10.13 -9.35
CA ARG A 76 19.03 -9.90 -8.79
C ARG A 76 19.50 -8.45 -8.92
N ASP A 77 19.14 -7.78 -10.01
CA ASP A 77 19.60 -6.45 -10.40
C ASP A 77 18.48 -5.41 -10.32
N MET A 78 17.52 -5.63 -9.43
CA MET A 78 16.38 -4.75 -9.25
C MET A 78 16.83 -3.33 -8.85
N ASP A 79 16.40 -2.33 -9.62
CA ASP A 79 16.54 -0.93 -9.24
C ASP A 79 15.38 -0.54 -8.32
N TRP A 80 15.64 -0.68 -7.02
CA TRP A 80 14.65 -0.43 -5.99
C TRP A 80 14.24 1.04 -5.87
N ASP A 81 15.16 1.99 -6.13
CA ASP A 81 14.81 3.42 -6.07
C ASP A 81 13.80 3.77 -7.17
N ALA A 82 13.98 3.22 -8.37
CA ALA A 82 12.99 3.33 -9.43
C ALA A 82 11.65 2.70 -9.01
N ALA A 83 11.67 1.49 -8.43
CA ALA A 83 10.47 0.79 -7.98
C ALA A 83 9.66 1.60 -6.95
N TYR A 84 10.34 2.20 -5.95
CA TYR A 84 9.70 3.07 -4.97
C TYR A 84 9.07 4.29 -5.65
N GLY A 85 9.76 4.86 -6.64
CA GLY A 85 9.26 5.96 -7.46
C GLY A 85 7.97 5.59 -8.20
N LEU A 86 7.90 4.40 -8.81
CA LEU A 86 6.70 3.92 -9.49
C LEU A 86 5.53 3.76 -8.51
N LEU A 87 5.73 3.08 -7.38
CA LEU A 87 4.65 2.84 -6.40
C LEU A 87 4.15 4.15 -5.79
N ARG A 88 5.05 5.10 -5.52
CA ARG A 88 4.70 6.44 -5.07
C ARG A 88 3.92 7.22 -6.13
N ALA A 89 4.29 7.10 -7.41
CA ALA A 89 3.56 7.73 -8.51
C ALA A 89 2.18 7.11 -8.75
N LEU A 90 2.06 5.79 -8.62
CA LEU A 90 0.77 5.10 -8.71
C LEU A 90 -0.20 5.55 -7.61
N ALA A 91 0.31 5.70 -6.39
CA ALA A 91 -0.45 6.14 -5.22
C ALA A 91 -0.47 7.67 -5.00
N ALA A 92 -0.01 8.46 -5.96
CA ALA A 92 -0.06 9.92 -5.89
C ALA A 92 -1.52 10.41 -5.86
N SER A 93 -1.75 11.67 -5.47
CA SER A 93 -3.11 12.22 -5.36
C SER A 93 -3.93 12.19 -6.66
N ASP A 94 -3.25 12.24 -7.80
CA ASP A 94 -3.79 12.15 -9.16
C ASP A 94 -3.45 10.80 -9.84
N GLY A 95 -2.86 9.87 -9.08
CA GLY A 95 -2.49 8.54 -9.54
C GLY A 95 -3.68 7.59 -9.65
N PRO A 96 -3.49 6.43 -10.32
CA PRO A 96 -4.54 5.45 -10.57
C PRO A 96 -4.99 4.63 -9.35
N MET A 97 -4.32 4.75 -8.20
CA MET A 97 -4.72 4.05 -6.98
C MET A 97 -4.69 4.94 -5.73
N SER A 98 -5.53 4.61 -4.76
CA SER A 98 -5.44 5.15 -3.41
C SER A 98 -4.30 4.49 -2.61
N GLY A 99 -3.84 5.14 -1.54
CA GLY A 99 -2.85 4.52 -0.66
C GLY A 99 -3.38 3.29 0.10
N ALA A 100 -4.69 3.18 0.32
CA ALA A 100 -5.29 1.97 0.89
C ALA A 100 -5.16 0.77 -0.07
N GLN A 101 -5.35 1.00 -1.38
CA GLN A 101 -5.12 -0.02 -2.40
C GLN A 101 -3.64 -0.38 -2.54
N LEU A 102 -2.72 0.57 -2.30
CA LEU A 102 -1.28 0.26 -2.30
C LEU A 102 -0.95 -0.71 -1.15
N ILE A 103 -1.49 -0.45 0.04
CA ILE A 103 -1.36 -1.35 1.20
C ILE A 103 -1.98 -2.72 0.90
N GLU A 104 -3.14 -2.76 0.23
CA GLU A 104 -3.78 -4.00 -0.21
C GLU A 104 -2.89 -4.80 -1.18
N GLY A 105 -2.25 -4.13 -2.15
CA GLY A 105 -1.31 -4.76 -3.07
C GLY A 105 -0.05 -5.30 -2.41
N CYS A 106 0.34 -4.77 -1.25
CA CYS A 106 1.43 -5.28 -0.41
C CYS A 106 1.02 -6.46 0.48
N ALA A 107 -0.28 -6.73 0.65
CA ALA A 107 -0.77 -7.72 1.61
C ALA A 107 -0.18 -9.12 1.44
N PRO A 108 0.03 -9.65 0.22
CA PRO A 108 0.66 -10.97 0.04
C PRO A 108 2.09 -11.04 0.61
N LEU A 109 2.81 -9.91 0.64
CA LEU A 109 4.14 -9.85 1.26
C LEU A 109 4.07 -9.77 2.79
N PHE A 110 3.08 -9.06 3.33
CA PHE A 110 2.87 -9.01 4.78
C PHE A 110 2.45 -10.38 5.33
N ASN A 111 1.59 -11.07 4.59
CA ASN A 111 1.08 -12.39 4.96
C ASN A 111 2.20 -13.43 5.05
N ASN A 112 3.18 -13.37 4.16
CA ASN A 112 4.28 -14.34 4.07
C ASN A 112 5.62 -13.72 4.50
N ILE A 113 5.59 -12.74 5.42
CA ILE A 113 6.75 -11.91 5.73
C ILE A 113 7.93 -12.72 6.31
N GLU A 114 7.67 -13.74 7.12
CA GLU A 114 8.73 -14.57 7.69
C GLU A 114 9.50 -15.31 6.59
N ASP A 115 8.78 -16.00 5.71
CA ASP A 115 9.38 -16.73 4.57
C ASP A 115 10.18 -15.77 3.69
N ILE A 116 9.59 -14.61 3.38
CA ILE A 116 10.23 -13.58 2.56
C ILE A 116 11.51 -13.07 3.21
N LEU A 117 11.53 -12.85 4.53
CA LEU A 117 12.73 -12.40 5.25
C LEU A 117 13.77 -13.52 5.38
N CYS A 118 13.36 -14.77 5.48
CA CYS A 118 14.24 -15.94 5.49
C CYS A 118 14.98 -16.07 4.15
N ASP A 119 14.28 -15.92 3.03
CA ASP A 119 14.84 -16.03 1.69
C ASP A 119 15.64 -14.78 1.30
N LEU A 120 15.13 -13.60 1.66
CA LEU A 120 15.75 -12.32 1.35
C LEU A 120 15.78 -11.41 2.59
N PRO A 121 16.88 -11.43 3.36
CA PRO A 121 16.99 -10.66 4.61
C PRO A 121 16.79 -9.14 4.50
N LYS A 122 16.86 -8.57 3.29
CA LYS A 122 16.62 -7.15 3.01
C LYS A 122 15.20 -6.82 2.58
N ALA A 123 14.32 -7.81 2.42
CA ALA A 123 12.98 -7.60 1.90
C ALA A 123 12.18 -6.60 2.76
N GLY A 124 12.30 -6.67 4.08
CA GLY A 124 11.62 -5.75 4.99
C GLY A 124 11.99 -4.28 4.74
N ASP A 125 13.26 -3.99 4.48
CA ASP A 125 13.71 -2.62 4.15
C ASP A 125 13.10 -2.13 2.83
N HIS A 126 13.04 -3.01 1.81
CA HIS A 126 12.45 -2.68 0.51
C HIS A 126 10.93 -2.50 0.59
N ILE A 127 10.22 -3.38 1.30
CA ILE A 127 8.78 -3.27 1.57
C ILE A 127 8.48 -1.94 2.28
N ALA A 128 9.26 -1.62 3.32
CA ALA A 128 9.09 -0.39 4.06
C ALA A 128 9.34 0.86 3.20
N ALA A 129 10.37 0.84 2.36
CA ALA A 129 10.70 1.93 1.45
C ALA A 129 9.62 2.18 0.39
N CYS A 130 8.93 1.14 -0.09
CA CYS A 130 7.80 1.25 -1.02
C CYS A 130 6.65 2.09 -0.46
N ILE A 131 6.45 2.06 0.87
CA ILE A 131 5.30 2.69 1.55
C ILE A 131 5.68 4.06 2.14
N ALA A 132 6.95 4.26 2.46
CA ALA A 132 7.45 5.47 3.14
C ALA A 132 7.16 6.77 2.38
N GLY A 133 7.40 6.79 1.06
CA GLY A 133 7.08 7.95 0.21
C GLY A 133 5.58 8.30 0.23
N PRO A 134 4.69 7.35 -0.10
CA PRO A 134 3.24 7.51 0.01
C PRO A 134 2.75 7.99 1.39
N VAL A 135 3.36 7.52 2.48
CA VAL A 135 3.05 8.00 3.85
C VAL A 135 3.40 9.48 4.02
N LEU A 136 4.57 9.91 3.54
CA LEU A 136 4.99 11.31 3.63
C LEU A 136 4.15 12.26 2.77
N ASP A 137 3.60 11.75 1.67
CA ASP A 137 2.70 12.49 0.80
C ASP A 137 1.28 12.54 1.35
N GLY A 138 1.00 11.77 2.42
CA GLY A 138 -0.32 11.67 3.03
C GLY A 138 -1.31 10.84 2.23
N THR A 139 -0.87 10.10 1.21
CA THR A 139 -1.74 9.26 0.38
C THR A 139 -1.95 7.88 1.01
N CYS A 140 -0.94 7.34 1.71
CA CYS A 140 -1.08 6.19 2.62
C CYS A 140 -1.22 6.65 4.07
N SER A 141 -2.20 6.10 4.80
CA SER A 141 -2.35 6.37 6.22
C SER A 141 -1.58 5.35 7.07
N LEU A 142 -0.94 5.83 8.14
CA LEU A 142 -0.30 4.98 9.13
C LEU A 142 -1.32 4.08 9.87
N VAL A 143 -2.58 4.51 9.95
CA VAL A 143 -3.67 3.72 10.57
C VAL A 143 -3.98 2.49 9.72
N ASP A 144 -4.14 2.66 8.41
CA ASP A 144 -4.44 1.56 7.49
C ASP A 144 -3.27 0.57 7.42
N LEU A 145 -2.03 1.08 7.40
CA LEU A 145 -0.84 0.25 7.44
C LEU A 145 -0.79 -0.59 8.72
N ALA A 146 -0.98 0.05 9.89
CA ALA A 146 -1.00 -0.65 11.17
C ALA A 146 -2.13 -1.68 11.23
N ALA A 147 -3.30 -1.38 10.67
CA ALA A 147 -4.41 -2.33 10.60
C ALA A 147 -4.12 -3.53 9.69
N ALA A 148 -3.46 -3.31 8.55
CA ALA A 148 -3.05 -4.38 7.64
C ALA A 148 -2.01 -5.29 8.30
N LEU A 149 -0.95 -4.73 8.90
CA LEU A 149 0.10 -5.50 9.58
C LEU A 149 -0.43 -6.31 10.76
N ARG A 150 -1.40 -5.79 11.53
CA ARG A 150 -2.03 -6.54 12.64
C ARG A 150 -2.84 -7.74 12.18
N LYS A 151 -3.37 -7.71 10.95
CA LYS A 151 -4.21 -8.77 10.40
C LYS A 151 -3.43 -9.77 9.56
N ALA A 152 -2.25 -9.37 9.09
CA ALA A 152 -1.45 -10.16 8.17
C ALA A 152 -1.15 -11.55 8.74
N THR A 153 -1.41 -12.56 7.93
CA THR A 153 -1.27 -13.96 8.30
C THR A 153 -1.00 -14.82 7.06
N PRO A 154 -0.16 -15.87 7.16
CA PRO A 154 -0.01 -16.84 6.10
C PRO A 154 -1.34 -17.51 5.74
N ASP A 155 -1.46 -17.98 4.50
CA ASP A 155 -2.68 -18.64 4.05
C ASP A 155 -2.95 -19.93 4.84
N GLY A 156 -4.14 -20.02 5.44
CA GLY A 156 -4.55 -21.17 6.24
C GLY A 156 -4.24 -21.06 7.73
N GLU A 157 -3.69 -19.93 8.18
CA GLU A 157 -3.42 -19.64 9.60
C GLU A 157 -4.44 -18.66 10.21
N GLU A 158 -4.42 -18.53 11.55
CA GLU A 158 -5.27 -17.58 12.26
C GLU A 158 -4.79 -16.13 12.03
N PRO A 159 -5.69 -15.13 11.92
CA PRO A 159 -5.30 -13.75 11.68
C PRO A 159 -4.35 -13.19 12.74
N GLY A 160 -3.33 -12.46 12.30
CA GLY A 160 -2.40 -11.74 13.18
C GLY A 160 -1.10 -12.46 13.48
N TYR A 161 -0.70 -13.44 12.66
CA TYR A 161 0.62 -14.07 12.72
C TYR A 161 1.76 -13.03 12.72
N ALA A 162 1.74 -12.08 11.77
CA ALA A 162 2.78 -11.06 11.65
C ALA A 162 2.86 -10.15 12.89
N LEU A 163 1.74 -9.98 13.60
CA LEU A 163 1.73 -9.28 14.88
C LEU A 163 2.38 -10.14 15.97
N ALA A 164 1.92 -11.37 16.16
CA ALA A 164 2.39 -12.28 17.21
C ALA A 164 3.91 -12.48 17.16
N GLU A 165 4.46 -12.64 15.95
CA GLU A 165 5.89 -12.86 15.73
C GLU A 165 6.74 -11.56 15.72
N GLY A 166 6.13 -10.38 15.91
CA GLY A 166 6.84 -9.10 16.01
C GLY A 166 7.24 -8.46 14.67
N PHE A 167 6.86 -9.07 13.54
CA PHE A 167 7.09 -8.49 12.21
C PHE A 167 6.33 -7.18 12.00
N ALA A 168 5.14 -7.03 12.60
CA ALA A 168 4.32 -5.83 12.49
C ALA A 168 5.04 -4.59 13.04
N LEU A 169 5.57 -4.65 14.28
CA LEU A 169 6.33 -3.54 14.87
C LEU A 169 7.59 -3.24 14.05
N THR A 170 8.30 -4.29 13.63
CA THR A 170 9.54 -4.18 12.87
C THR A 170 9.31 -3.43 11.55
N LEU A 171 8.41 -3.92 10.70
CA LEU A 171 8.08 -3.30 9.41
C LEU A 171 7.53 -1.88 9.57
N PHE A 172 6.63 -1.67 10.52
CA PHE A 172 6.07 -0.35 10.77
C PHE A 172 7.15 0.65 11.15
N SER A 173 8.07 0.27 12.07
CA SER A 173 9.20 1.10 12.48
C SER A 173 10.17 1.40 11.32
N GLN A 174 10.37 0.45 10.41
CA GLN A 174 11.17 0.66 9.20
C GLN A 174 10.47 1.69 8.29
N VAL A 175 9.15 1.62 8.09
CA VAL A 175 8.41 2.63 7.31
C VAL A 175 8.62 4.02 7.90
N LEU A 176 8.47 4.19 9.22
CA LEU A 176 8.71 5.48 9.88
C LEU A 176 10.15 5.96 9.66
N SER A 177 11.14 5.07 9.78
CA SER A 177 12.55 5.40 9.56
C SER A 177 12.84 5.83 8.12
N HIS A 178 12.30 5.12 7.13
CA HIS A 178 12.43 5.49 5.71
C HIS A 178 11.74 6.82 5.43
N ALA A 179 10.54 7.03 5.96
CA ALA A 179 9.81 8.28 5.84
C ALA A 179 10.62 9.45 6.45
N GLN A 180 11.18 9.30 7.66
CA GLN A 180 12.01 10.33 8.26
C GLN A 180 13.23 10.68 7.39
N ARG A 181 13.89 9.67 6.80
CA ARG A 181 15.03 9.87 5.89
C ARG A 181 14.65 10.61 4.60
N ILE A 182 13.49 10.31 4.02
CA ILE A 182 13.02 10.95 2.78
C ILE A 182 12.52 12.38 3.06
N ALA A 183 11.93 12.65 4.22
CA ALA A 183 11.32 13.93 4.54
C ALA A 183 12.32 15.09 4.50
N GLY A 184 13.58 14.85 4.90
CA GLY A 184 14.62 15.87 5.03
C GLY A 184 14.35 16.91 6.13
N ASP A 185 13.17 16.84 6.76
CA ASP A 185 12.71 17.62 7.91
C ASP A 185 12.45 16.64 9.06
N GLU A 186 13.24 16.76 10.12
CA GLU A 186 13.22 15.86 11.26
C GLU A 186 11.89 15.91 12.03
N GLU A 187 11.11 16.99 11.92
CA GLU A 187 9.82 17.16 12.63
C GLU A 187 8.62 16.65 11.83
N LYS A 188 8.72 16.59 10.48
CA LYS A 188 7.60 16.22 9.62
C LYS A 188 7.06 14.83 9.93
N MET A 189 7.96 13.84 10.03
CA MET A 189 7.56 12.46 10.28
C MET A 189 7.00 12.27 11.70
N PRO A 190 7.68 12.70 12.79
CA PRO A 190 7.08 12.70 14.13
C PRO A 190 5.69 13.35 14.22
N ALA A 191 5.48 14.48 13.54
CA ALA A 191 4.17 15.13 13.48
C ALA A 191 3.11 14.25 12.80
N LEU A 192 3.44 13.59 11.68
CA LEU A 192 2.56 12.63 11.00
C LEU A 192 2.23 11.42 11.89
N TYR A 193 3.24 10.85 12.56
CA TYR A 193 3.04 9.76 13.51
C TYR A 193 2.08 10.16 14.63
N LYS A 194 2.35 11.30 15.29
CA LYS A 194 1.49 11.82 16.36
C LYS A 194 0.06 12.09 15.89
N ALA A 195 -0.12 12.65 14.71
CA ALA A 195 -1.43 12.91 14.12
C ALA A 195 -2.21 11.63 13.77
N SER A 196 -1.50 10.54 13.46
CA SER A 196 -2.14 9.25 13.13
C SER A 196 -2.86 8.59 14.31
N GLY A 197 -2.45 8.89 15.54
CA GLY A 197 -2.98 8.26 16.76
C GLY A 197 -2.60 6.78 16.93
N VAL A 198 -1.75 6.22 16.07
CA VAL A 198 -1.29 4.83 16.17
C VAL A 198 -0.33 4.68 17.36
N ALA A 199 -0.60 3.76 18.28
CA ALA A 199 0.34 3.41 19.34
C ALA A 199 1.27 2.28 18.88
N LEU A 200 2.60 2.47 18.98
CA LEU A 200 3.58 1.42 18.66
C LEU A 200 3.42 0.18 19.57
N ASN A 201 2.95 0.37 20.80
CA ASN A 201 2.66 -0.74 21.72
C ASN A 201 1.60 -1.70 21.17
N ASP A 202 0.66 -1.22 20.34
CA ASP A 202 -0.37 -2.05 19.73
C ASP A 202 0.15 -2.89 18.56
N LEU A 203 1.44 -2.78 18.24
CA LEU A 203 2.12 -3.53 17.18
C LEU A 203 3.16 -4.53 17.73
N ARG A 204 3.36 -4.58 19.06
CA ARG A 204 4.32 -5.50 19.71
C ARG A 204 3.90 -6.96 19.51
N GLY A 205 4.86 -7.79 19.09
CA GLY A 205 4.74 -9.24 19.17
C GLY A 205 4.88 -9.78 20.58
N ASP A 206 4.77 -11.09 20.72
CA ASP A 206 4.76 -11.75 22.03
C ASP A 206 6.13 -11.66 22.70
N ALA A 207 7.23 -11.85 21.95
CA ALA A 207 8.58 -11.62 22.46
C ALA A 207 8.82 -10.13 22.80
N ASP A 208 8.33 -9.21 21.96
CA ASP A 208 8.47 -7.77 22.23
C ASP A 208 7.81 -7.39 23.55
N LYS A 209 6.69 -8.03 23.93
CA LYS A 209 5.96 -7.77 25.19
C LYS A 209 6.77 -8.11 26.44
N GLU A 210 7.75 -9.00 26.33
CA GLU A 210 8.64 -9.37 27.42
C GLU A 210 9.78 -8.35 27.61
N ASP A 211 10.14 -7.59 26.56
CA ASP A 211 11.14 -6.51 26.61
C ASP A 211 10.46 -5.12 26.51
N ASP A 212 10.20 -4.51 27.65
CA ASP A 212 9.60 -3.17 27.74
C ASP A 212 10.49 -2.03 27.21
N THR A 213 11.72 -2.33 26.75
CA THR A 213 12.63 -1.33 26.19
C THR A 213 12.52 -1.17 24.68
N VAL A 214 11.88 -2.10 23.95
CA VAL A 214 11.81 -2.08 22.48
C VAL A 214 11.14 -0.82 21.96
N VAL A 215 9.93 -0.51 22.41
CA VAL A 215 9.18 0.68 21.96
C VAL A 215 9.87 1.99 22.40
N PRO A 216 10.32 2.16 23.65
CA PRO A 216 11.10 3.34 24.04
C PRO A 216 12.33 3.60 23.16
N LYS A 217 13.09 2.55 22.80
CA LYS A 217 14.25 2.68 21.89
C LYS A 217 13.85 3.17 20.50
N ILE A 218 12.71 2.71 19.98
CA ILE A 218 12.20 3.16 18.67
C ILE A 218 11.80 4.64 18.75
N ILE A 219 11.07 5.04 19.80
CA ILE A 219 10.65 6.42 20.02
C ILE A 219 11.86 7.35 20.13
N GLU A 220 12.86 6.96 20.94
CA GLU A 220 14.11 7.72 21.09
C GLU A 220 14.85 7.84 19.76
N LYS A 221 15.04 6.73 19.05
CA LYS A 221 15.77 6.69 17.77
C LYS A 221 15.12 7.54 16.69
N LEU A 222 13.79 7.60 16.65
CA LEU A 222 13.03 8.29 15.61
C LEU A 222 12.52 9.67 16.06
N ALA A 223 12.81 10.09 17.29
CA ALA A 223 12.35 11.33 17.90
C ALA A 223 10.81 11.52 17.81
N LEU A 224 10.05 10.46 18.12
CA LEU A 224 8.58 10.42 18.04
C LEU A 224 7.86 11.00 19.27
#